data_AF-A0A7S0Q0H0-F1
#
_entry.id   AF-A0A7S0Q0H0-F1
#
_cell.length_a   1.000
_cell.length_b   1.000
_cell.length_c   1.000
_cell.angle_alpha   90.00
_cell.angle_beta   90.00
_cell.angle_gamma   90.00
#
_symmetry.space_group_name_H-M   'P 1'
#
loop_
_entity.id
_entity.type
_entity.pdbx_description
1 polymer ?
#
loop_
_entity_poly.entity_id
_entity_poly.type
_entity_poly.pdbx_seq_one_letter_code
_entity_poly.pdbx_strand_id
1 'polypeptide(L)'
;MLPLLTSAALPLLTPGAVLPAAASDGLGVADGAIGDRFSVVSDGKVKQLTEIEARDVLTKKVEAATAAGKGLDVNRRGQFNEKALFSEDFYFKYGLRPTPEDLVVKREREGTPEIPYSPVQRRYNGYKKFEPRINAGLALYAGAYRSAIRDGDWAAVAALLEKGSRSSGNNAAGEGTGVAASELRSSCRAMGLFGNTVLQSENDNATTAINLLTRHLINELYFTMDDAAAAAQSKDQVAAKQAWTRGRDYINEYLYLVNLPISAKVGDKFAKLEADI
;
A
#
# COMPACT_ATOMS: atom_id res chain seq x y z
N MET A 1 -29.16 -23.83 58.96
CA MET A 1 -27.77 -24.15 59.35
C MET A 1 -26.88 -24.00 58.11
N LEU A 2 -26.20 -22.86 57.99
CA LEU A 2 -24.89 -22.72 57.30
C LEU A 2 -23.81 -23.20 58.30
N PRO A 3 -22.62 -23.67 57.88
CA PRO A 3 -21.54 -22.88 57.23
C PRO A 3 -20.74 -23.71 56.18
N LEU A 4 -19.63 -23.34 55.52
CA LEU A 4 -18.55 -22.37 55.74
C LEU A 4 -17.85 -22.11 54.38
N LEU A 5 -17.52 -20.85 54.12
CA LEU A 5 -16.70 -20.36 53.00
C LEU A 5 -15.23 -20.78 53.19
N THR A 6 -14.54 -21.13 52.09
CA THR A 6 -13.07 -21.06 52.03
C THR A 6 -12.64 -20.10 50.93
N SER A 7 -11.85 -19.13 51.36
CA SER A 7 -11.36 -17.96 50.65
C SER A 7 -10.01 -18.23 49.97
N ALA A 8 -9.87 -17.66 48.77
CA ALA A 8 -8.71 -16.99 48.13
C ALA A 8 -7.34 -17.68 47.94
N ALA A 9 -6.85 -17.57 46.70
CA ALA A 9 -5.52 -17.02 46.41
C ALA A 9 -5.49 -16.37 45.00
N LEU A 10 -5.52 -15.04 44.97
CA LEU A 10 -5.09 -14.20 43.83
C LEU A 10 -3.56 -14.05 43.90
N PRO A 11 -2.81 -14.09 42.79
CA PRO A 11 -1.45 -13.56 42.77
C PRO A 11 -1.50 -12.04 42.61
N LEU A 12 -0.88 -11.38 43.57
CA LEU A 12 -0.65 -9.94 43.68
C LEU A 12 0.19 -9.40 42.51
N LEU A 13 -0.25 -8.24 41.99
CA LEU A 13 0.61 -7.21 41.41
C LEU A 13 1.64 -6.75 42.45
N THR A 14 2.92 -6.67 42.06
CA THR A 14 3.86 -5.72 42.68
C THR A 14 4.56 -4.86 41.62
N PRO A 15 4.73 -3.56 41.88
CA PRO A 15 5.25 -2.57 40.95
C PRO A 15 6.78 -2.41 41.09
N GLY A 16 7.44 -2.13 39.98
CA GLY A 16 8.87 -1.81 39.94
C GLY A 16 9.24 -1.21 38.60
N ALA A 17 8.82 0.04 38.39
CA ALA A 17 9.19 0.84 37.23
C ALA A 17 10.69 1.14 37.25
N VAL A 18 11.38 0.81 36.17
CA VAL A 18 12.59 1.53 35.74
C VAL A 18 12.32 2.03 34.33
N LEU A 19 12.03 3.32 34.24
CA LEU A 19 11.97 4.09 33.01
C LEU A 19 13.36 4.08 32.34
N PRO A 20 13.48 3.81 31.03
CA PRO A 20 14.57 4.39 30.27
C PRO A 20 14.23 5.84 29.93
N ALA A 21 15.19 6.69 30.23
CA ALA A 21 15.17 8.13 30.07
C ALA A 21 14.97 8.57 28.61
N ALA A 22 14.28 9.71 28.49
CA ALA A 22 14.38 10.72 27.44
C ALA A 22 14.76 10.23 26.03
N ALA A 23 13.74 10.03 25.19
CA ALA A 23 13.91 10.22 23.75
C ALA A 23 14.14 11.72 23.52
N SER A 24 15.40 12.11 23.36
CA SER A 24 15.76 13.40 22.80
C SER A 24 15.35 13.42 21.34
N ASP A 25 14.59 14.46 21.00
CA ASP A 25 14.24 14.86 19.65
C ASP A 25 15.45 14.96 18.72
N GLY A 26 15.22 14.70 17.43
CA GLY A 26 15.87 15.43 16.35
C GLY A 26 17.26 14.96 15.93
N LEU A 27 17.35 14.50 14.68
CA LEU A 27 18.43 14.78 13.73
C LEU A 27 19.83 14.96 14.35
N GLY A 28 20.47 13.85 14.72
CA GLY A 28 21.90 13.79 15.04
C GLY A 28 22.62 12.89 14.05
N VAL A 29 23.53 13.47 13.27
CA VAL A 29 24.56 12.73 12.52
C VAL A 29 25.73 12.47 13.46
N ALA A 30 26.40 11.30 13.29
CA ALA A 30 27.55 10.73 14.00
C ALA A 30 27.14 9.76 15.15
N ASP A 31 27.61 8.53 15.25
CA ASP A 31 28.92 7.96 14.87
C ASP A 31 28.80 6.55 14.25
N GLY A 32 29.73 6.23 13.34
CA GLY A 32 29.83 4.94 12.69
C GLY A 32 30.17 3.79 13.64
N ALA A 33 29.18 2.92 13.89
CA ALA A 33 29.40 1.60 14.47
C ALA A 33 28.46 0.54 13.82
N ILE A 34 29.01 -0.14 12.80
CA ILE A 34 28.75 -1.54 12.40
C ILE A 34 27.27 -1.98 12.32
N GLY A 35 26.62 -1.50 11.25
CA GLY A 35 25.74 -2.29 10.40
C GLY A 35 24.27 -2.41 10.81
N ASP A 36 23.43 -1.48 10.34
CA ASP A 36 21.98 -1.66 10.28
C ASP A 36 21.67 -3.01 9.60
N ARG A 37 21.11 -3.95 10.37
CA ARG A 37 20.67 -5.25 9.87
C ARG A 37 19.19 -5.18 9.54
N PHE A 38 18.85 -5.60 8.33
CA PHE A 38 17.51 -5.62 7.79
C PHE A 38 16.92 -7.03 7.89
N SER A 39 15.64 -7.10 8.25
CA SER A 39 14.88 -8.35 8.30
C SER A 39 14.40 -8.74 6.90
N VAL A 40 15.10 -9.67 6.26
CA VAL A 40 14.78 -10.16 4.90
C VAL A 40 14.31 -11.61 4.96
N VAL A 41 13.17 -11.91 4.34
CA VAL A 41 12.69 -13.30 4.24
C VAL A 41 13.37 -13.98 3.07
N SER A 42 14.15 -15.03 3.32
CA SER A 42 14.75 -15.89 2.29
C SER A 42 14.52 -17.36 2.64
N ASP A 43 14.09 -18.16 1.67
CA ASP A 43 13.75 -19.58 1.85
C ASP A 43 12.70 -19.83 2.96
N GLY A 44 11.72 -18.92 3.08
CA GLY A 44 10.68 -19.00 4.12
C GLY A 44 11.14 -18.66 5.54
N LYS A 45 12.38 -18.19 5.72
CA LYS A 45 12.94 -17.81 7.03
C LYS A 45 13.33 -16.33 7.05
N VAL A 46 13.06 -15.65 8.16
CA VAL A 46 13.54 -14.28 8.40
C VAL A 46 15.05 -14.35 8.71
N LYS A 47 15.86 -13.66 7.90
CA LYS A 47 17.31 -13.52 8.10
C LYS A 47 17.62 -12.05 8.40
N GLN A 48 18.47 -11.80 9.39
CA GLN A 48 19.00 -10.45 9.68
C GLN A 48 20.25 -10.24 8.83
N LEU A 49 20.12 -9.44 7.77
CA LEU A 49 21.18 -9.24 6.77
C LEU A 49 21.68 -7.79 6.84
N THR A 50 22.97 -7.58 6.64
CA THR A 50 23.48 -6.23 6.34
C THR A 50 22.86 -5.71 5.05
N GLU A 51 22.88 -4.39 4.84
CA GLU A 51 22.38 -3.78 3.60
C GLU A 51 22.94 -4.45 2.33
N ILE A 52 24.23 -4.77 2.32
CA ILE A 52 24.90 -5.41 1.17
C ILE A 52 24.41 -6.86 0.98
N GLU A 53 24.27 -7.62 2.06
CA GLU A 53 23.78 -9.01 1.98
C GLU A 53 22.29 -9.08 1.60
N ALA A 54 21.49 -8.11 2.09
CA ALA A 54 20.10 -7.95 1.68
C ALA A 54 20.02 -7.66 0.18
N ARG A 55 20.89 -6.77 -0.33
CA ARG A 55 21.01 -6.47 -1.76
C ARG A 55 21.32 -7.71 -2.59
N ASP A 56 22.32 -8.50 -2.22
CA ASP A 56 22.69 -9.71 -2.96
C ASP A 56 21.58 -10.76 -2.99
N VAL A 57 20.88 -10.96 -1.87
CA VAL A 57 19.75 -11.90 -1.79
C VAL A 57 18.57 -11.42 -2.63
N LEU A 58 18.28 -10.12 -2.61
CA LEU A 58 17.23 -9.53 -3.44
C LEU A 58 17.60 -9.62 -4.92
N THR A 59 18.84 -9.32 -5.31
CA THR A 59 19.32 -9.44 -6.71
C THR A 59 19.15 -10.85 -7.25
N LYS A 60 19.54 -11.90 -6.50
CA LYS A 60 19.36 -13.30 -6.92
C LYS A 60 17.89 -13.69 -7.08
N LYS A 61 17.01 -13.22 -6.18
CA LYS A 61 15.56 -13.45 -6.30
C LYS A 61 14.97 -12.71 -7.49
N VAL A 62 15.46 -11.51 -7.75
CA VAL A 62 15.09 -10.69 -8.90
C VAL A 62 15.49 -11.37 -10.20
N GLU A 63 16.70 -11.90 -10.30
CA GLU A 63 17.17 -12.65 -11.47
C GLU A 63 16.33 -13.90 -11.72
N ALA A 64 16.01 -14.66 -10.66
CA ALA A 64 15.15 -15.83 -10.75
C ALA A 64 13.71 -15.47 -11.17
N ALA A 65 13.14 -14.39 -10.62
CA ALA A 65 11.83 -13.89 -11.02
C ALA A 65 11.84 -13.37 -12.46
N THR A 66 12.91 -12.72 -12.90
CA THR A 66 13.10 -12.20 -14.26
C THR A 66 13.20 -13.34 -15.27
N ALA A 67 13.95 -14.40 -14.95
CA ALA A 67 14.01 -15.61 -15.77
C ALA A 67 12.64 -16.31 -15.90
N ALA A 68 11.77 -16.17 -14.90
CA ALA A 68 10.40 -16.68 -14.91
C ALA A 68 9.38 -15.72 -15.57
N GLY A 69 9.82 -14.61 -16.19
CA GLY A 69 8.93 -13.60 -16.78
C GLY A 69 8.16 -12.77 -15.74
N LYS A 70 8.52 -12.87 -14.46
CA LYS A 70 7.92 -12.17 -13.31
C LYS A 70 8.87 -11.13 -12.70
N GLY A 71 9.90 -10.73 -13.46
CA GLY A 71 11.04 -9.92 -13.01
C GLY A 71 10.77 -8.49 -12.56
N LEU A 72 11.82 -7.87 -12.03
CA LEU A 72 11.88 -6.45 -11.71
C LEU A 72 11.80 -5.67 -13.02
N ASP A 73 10.73 -4.92 -13.22
CA ASP A 73 10.72 -3.90 -14.26
C ASP A 73 11.55 -2.72 -13.74
N VAL A 74 12.87 -2.83 -13.88
CA VAL A 74 13.86 -1.86 -13.38
C VAL A 74 13.56 -0.46 -13.92
N ASN A 75 13.06 -0.38 -15.15
CA ASN A 75 12.67 0.86 -15.79
C ASN A 75 11.47 1.51 -15.09
N ARG A 76 10.47 0.70 -14.71
CA ARG A 76 9.23 1.17 -14.08
C ARG A 76 9.36 1.40 -12.57
N ARG A 77 10.15 0.60 -11.86
CA ARG A 77 10.24 0.61 -10.37
C ARG A 77 11.53 1.24 -9.81
N GLY A 78 12.60 1.35 -10.59
CA GLY A 78 13.95 1.64 -10.07
C GLY A 78 14.55 0.41 -9.36
N GLN A 79 15.82 0.46 -8.95
CA GLN A 79 16.51 -0.70 -8.35
C GLN A 79 15.85 -1.18 -7.05
N PHE A 80 15.21 -0.28 -6.28
CA PHE A 80 14.58 -0.59 -5.00
C PHE A 80 13.19 0.04 -4.82
N ASN A 81 12.30 -0.07 -5.82
CA ASN A 81 10.97 0.56 -5.77
C ASN A 81 11.02 2.10 -5.55
N GLU A 82 12.11 2.75 -5.94
CA GLU A 82 12.31 4.20 -5.80
C GLU A 82 11.25 5.04 -6.53
N LYS A 83 10.67 4.47 -7.59
CA LYS A 83 9.58 5.10 -8.35
C LYS A 83 8.19 4.72 -7.84
N ALA A 84 8.10 3.81 -6.88
CA ALA A 84 6.84 3.34 -6.32
C ALA A 84 6.27 4.34 -5.31
N LEU A 85 4.94 4.37 -5.19
CA LEU A 85 4.28 5.24 -4.20
C LEU A 85 4.56 4.77 -2.77
N PHE A 86 4.64 3.46 -2.58
CA PHE A 86 5.05 2.79 -1.35
C PHE A 86 6.28 1.93 -1.63
N SER A 87 7.44 2.33 -1.09
CA SER A 87 8.72 1.61 -1.30
C SER A 87 8.65 0.17 -0.77
N GLU A 88 8.15 0.00 0.44
CA GLU A 88 7.89 -1.30 1.06
C GLU A 88 6.53 -1.87 0.65
N ASP A 89 6.53 -2.73 -0.36
CA ASP A 89 5.37 -3.48 -0.83
C ASP A 89 5.63 -4.99 -0.92
N PHE A 90 4.65 -5.75 -1.42
CA PHE A 90 4.75 -7.20 -1.57
C PHE A 90 5.92 -7.61 -2.47
N TYR A 91 6.16 -6.82 -3.51
CA TYR A 91 7.27 -7.04 -4.42
C TYR A 91 8.62 -6.83 -3.72
N PHE A 92 8.78 -5.74 -2.97
CA PHE A 92 9.99 -5.47 -2.21
C PHE A 92 10.34 -6.60 -1.23
N LYS A 93 9.35 -7.10 -0.49
CA LYS A 93 9.58 -8.14 0.54
C LYS A 93 9.76 -9.54 -0.03
N TYR A 94 8.98 -9.91 -1.05
CA TYR A 94 8.89 -11.29 -1.52
C TYR A 94 9.45 -11.51 -2.94
N GLY A 95 9.71 -10.45 -3.70
CA GLY A 95 10.11 -10.52 -5.12
C GLY A 95 8.98 -10.98 -6.04
N LEU A 96 7.73 -10.99 -5.56
CA LEU A 96 6.57 -11.52 -6.29
C LEU A 96 5.68 -10.39 -6.82
N ARG A 97 5.13 -10.59 -8.02
CA ARG A 97 4.23 -9.65 -8.70
C ARG A 97 2.90 -10.33 -9.03
N PRO A 98 2.06 -10.62 -8.03
CA PRO A 98 0.75 -11.19 -8.31
C PRO A 98 -0.08 -10.20 -9.13
N THR A 99 -0.67 -10.69 -10.23
CA THR A 99 -1.66 -9.94 -11.01
C THR A 99 -3.06 -10.08 -10.37
N PRO A 100 -4.04 -9.25 -10.74
CA PRO A 100 -5.42 -9.46 -10.29
C PRO A 100 -5.96 -10.85 -10.64
N GLU A 101 -5.63 -11.38 -11.83
CA GLU A 101 -6.03 -12.73 -12.24
C GLU A 101 -5.39 -13.82 -11.35
N ASP A 102 -4.09 -13.69 -11.05
CA ASP A 102 -3.40 -14.62 -10.15
C ASP A 102 -4.09 -14.69 -8.77
N LEU A 103 -4.56 -13.54 -8.28
CA LEU A 103 -5.22 -13.43 -6.98
C LEU A 103 -6.64 -13.99 -7.01
N VAL A 104 -7.36 -13.85 -8.13
CA VAL A 104 -8.65 -14.50 -8.35
C VAL A 104 -8.49 -16.02 -8.30
N VAL A 105 -7.56 -16.57 -9.09
CA VAL A 105 -7.28 -18.01 -9.13
C VAL A 105 -6.85 -18.52 -7.76
N LYS A 106 -5.98 -17.79 -7.07
CA LYS A 106 -5.55 -18.15 -5.71
C LYS A 106 -6.73 -18.23 -4.75
N ARG A 107 -7.63 -17.25 -4.79
CA ARG A 107 -8.84 -17.21 -3.95
C ARG A 107 -9.81 -18.35 -4.26
N GLU A 108 -9.97 -18.72 -5.53
CA GLU A 108 -10.80 -19.87 -5.91
C GLU A 108 -10.23 -21.19 -5.38
N ARG A 109 -8.90 -21.31 -5.35
CA ARG A 109 -8.21 -22.50 -4.85
C ARG A 109 -8.12 -22.59 -3.32
N GLU A 110 -7.78 -21.47 -2.67
CA GLU A 110 -7.40 -21.42 -1.25
C GLU A 110 -8.47 -20.77 -0.36
N GLY A 111 -9.50 -20.17 -0.96
CA GLY A 111 -10.54 -19.44 -0.26
C GLY A 111 -10.17 -18.00 0.10
N THR A 112 -10.92 -17.42 1.03
CA THR A 112 -10.71 -16.05 1.51
C THR A 112 -9.41 -15.96 2.31
N PRO A 113 -8.52 -14.99 2.04
CA PRO A 113 -7.28 -14.85 2.79
C PRO A 113 -7.58 -14.49 4.25
N GLU A 114 -6.77 -15.02 5.16
CA GLU A 114 -6.83 -14.67 6.57
C GLU A 114 -6.42 -13.20 6.77
N ILE A 115 -7.21 -12.47 7.57
CA ILE A 115 -6.99 -11.07 7.86
C ILE A 115 -6.37 -10.94 9.25
N PRO A 116 -5.30 -10.16 9.42
CA PRO A 116 -4.75 -9.89 10.74
C PRO A 116 -5.76 -9.15 11.61
N TYR A 117 -5.68 -9.39 12.92
CA TYR A 117 -6.52 -8.68 13.87
C TYR A 117 -6.19 -7.18 13.91
N SER A 118 -7.23 -6.37 13.75
CA SER A 118 -7.19 -4.92 14.00
C SER A 118 -8.44 -4.50 14.79
N PRO A 119 -8.30 -3.65 15.83
CA PRO A 119 -9.43 -3.20 16.64
C PRO A 119 -10.51 -2.54 15.80
N VAL A 120 -11.77 -2.77 16.16
CA VAL A 120 -12.92 -2.15 15.49
C VAL A 120 -12.81 -0.63 15.49
N GLN A 121 -12.37 -0.02 16.61
CA GLN A 121 -12.21 1.43 16.70
C GLN A 121 -11.16 1.98 15.72
N ARG A 122 -10.02 1.29 15.58
CA ARG A 122 -8.96 1.67 14.62
C ARG A 122 -9.49 1.62 13.19
N ARG A 123 -10.21 0.56 12.84
CA ARG A 123 -10.84 0.39 11.52
C ARG A 123 -11.89 1.47 11.24
N TYR A 124 -12.76 1.75 12.20
CA TYR A 124 -13.78 2.81 12.10
C TYR A 124 -13.15 4.20 11.91
N ASN A 125 -12.15 4.54 12.72
CA ASN A 125 -11.43 5.82 12.58
C ASN A 125 -10.73 5.94 11.22
N GLY A 126 -10.10 4.86 10.76
CA GLY A 126 -9.49 4.78 9.43
C GLY A 126 -10.51 4.96 8.31
N TYR A 127 -11.64 4.25 8.40
CA TYR A 127 -12.73 4.35 7.44
C TYR A 127 -13.24 5.79 7.35
N LYS A 128 -13.67 6.39 8.46
CA LYS A 128 -14.17 7.78 8.50
C LYS A 128 -13.17 8.79 7.95
N LYS A 129 -11.88 8.56 8.13
CA LYS A 129 -10.81 9.47 7.66
C LYS A 129 -10.56 9.36 6.17
N PHE A 130 -10.58 8.16 5.59
CA PHE A 130 -10.11 7.92 4.23
C PHE A 130 -11.22 7.63 3.22
N GLU A 131 -12.39 7.17 3.67
CA GLU A 131 -13.54 6.86 2.80
C GLU A 131 -13.90 7.99 1.82
N PRO A 132 -14.00 9.28 2.22
CA PRO A 132 -14.41 10.32 1.29
C PRO A 132 -13.43 10.48 0.12
N ARG A 133 -12.13 10.37 0.41
CA ARG A 133 -11.06 10.50 -0.59
C ARG A 133 -10.97 9.27 -1.49
N ILE A 134 -11.22 8.07 -0.94
CA ILE A 134 -11.27 6.84 -1.73
C ILE A 134 -12.47 6.90 -2.67
N ASN A 135 -13.67 7.23 -2.17
CA ASN A 135 -14.88 7.31 -3.00
C ASN A 135 -14.81 8.40 -4.06
N ALA A 136 -14.22 9.57 -3.76
CA ALA A 136 -13.96 10.59 -4.77
C ALA A 136 -13.02 10.08 -5.87
N GLY A 137 -11.95 9.36 -5.50
CA GLY A 137 -11.02 8.75 -6.46
C GLY A 137 -11.69 7.68 -7.33
N LEU A 138 -12.48 6.79 -6.74
CA LEU A 138 -13.22 5.76 -7.47
C LEU A 138 -14.21 6.37 -8.46
N ALA A 139 -14.94 7.42 -8.04
CA ALA A 139 -15.88 8.13 -8.90
C ALA A 139 -15.18 8.81 -10.08
N LEU A 140 -14.03 9.44 -9.86
CA LEU A 140 -13.21 10.03 -10.93
C LEU A 140 -12.68 8.97 -11.90
N TYR A 141 -12.20 7.84 -11.36
CA TYR A 141 -11.64 6.74 -12.15
C TYR A 141 -12.68 6.14 -13.11
N ALA A 142 -13.88 5.86 -12.59
CA ALA A 142 -14.99 5.25 -13.33
C ALA A 142 -15.76 6.24 -14.20
N GLY A 143 -15.72 7.54 -13.87
CA GLY A 143 -16.45 8.60 -14.55
C GLY A 143 -15.56 9.40 -15.51
N ALA A 144 -15.03 10.53 -15.03
CA ALA A 144 -14.33 11.52 -15.86
C ALA A 144 -13.09 10.93 -16.56
N TYR A 145 -12.28 10.13 -15.85
CA TYR A 145 -11.06 9.54 -16.41
C TYR A 145 -11.36 8.52 -17.50
N ARG A 146 -12.32 7.63 -17.25
CA ARG A 146 -12.83 6.68 -18.25
C ARG A 146 -13.37 7.41 -19.49
N SER A 147 -14.18 8.45 -19.29
CA SER A 147 -14.77 9.20 -20.41
C SER A 147 -13.69 9.90 -21.25
N ALA A 148 -12.70 10.53 -20.60
CA ALA A 148 -11.61 11.21 -21.29
C ALA A 148 -10.78 10.24 -22.18
N ILE A 149 -10.46 9.03 -21.69
CA ILE A 149 -9.77 8.02 -22.52
C ILE A 149 -10.64 7.53 -23.67
N ARG A 150 -11.94 7.27 -23.42
CA ARG A 150 -12.88 6.82 -24.46
C ARG A 150 -13.01 7.87 -25.57
N ASP A 151 -13.07 9.14 -25.20
CA ASP A 151 -13.31 10.25 -26.12
C ASP A 151 -12.01 10.78 -26.75
N GLY A 152 -10.84 10.28 -26.31
CA GLY A 152 -9.53 10.74 -26.78
C GLY A 152 -9.19 12.17 -26.32
N ASP A 153 -9.78 12.62 -25.22
CA ASP A 153 -9.50 13.93 -24.62
C ASP A 153 -8.20 13.86 -23.80
N TRP A 154 -7.07 13.93 -24.51
CA TRP A 154 -5.74 13.81 -23.93
C TRP A 154 -5.41 14.94 -22.95
N ALA A 155 -6.02 16.12 -23.11
CA ALA A 155 -5.84 17.23 -22.18
C ALA A 155 -6.52 16.93 -20.85
N ALA A 156 -7.76 16.43 -20.87
CA ALA A 156 -8.44 15.97 -19.67
C ALA A 156 -7.72 14.79 -19.00
N VAL A 157 -7.22 13.82 -19.79
CA VAL A 157 -6.40 12.72 -19.26
C VAL A 157 -5.16 13.25 -18.53
N ALA A 158 -4.42 14.18 -19.12
CA ALA A 158 -3.23 14.76 -18.50
C ALA A 158 -3.57 15.47 -17.18
N ALA A 159 -4.63 16.29 -17.14
CA ALA A 159 -5.06 16.99 -15.95
C ALA A 159 -5.49 16.02 -14.82
N LEU A 160 -6.22 14.96 -15.16
CA LEU A 160 -6.68 13.95 -14.21
C LEU A 160 -5.55 13.06 -13.67
N LEU A 161 -4.40 13.03 -14.35
CA LEU A 161 -3.24 12.21 -13.98
C LEU A 161 -2.05 13.00 -13.45
N GLU A 162 -2.21 14.32 -13.25
CA GLU A 162 -1.17 15.23 -12.75
C GLU A 162 -0.55 14.68 -11.45
N LYS A 163 0.77 14.48 -11.46
CA LYS A 163 1.53 13.89 -10.35
C LYS A 163 1.79 14.91 -9.24
N GLY A 164 1.71 16.19 -9.57
CA GLY A 164 2.10 17.28 -8.70
C GLY A 164 3.62 17.40 -8.59
N SER A 165 4.07 18.60 -8.25
CA SER A 165 5.48 18.91 -8.02
C SER A 165 5.65 19.52 -6.63
N ARG A 166 6.67 19.06 -5.90
CA ARG A 166 7.09 19.76 -4.68
C ARG A 166 7.92 20.96 -5.08
N SER A 167 7.49 22.15 -4.67
CA SER A 167 8.35 23.34 -4.63
C SER A 167 9.49 23.12 -3.63
N SER A 168 10.70 23.53 -3.99
CA SER A 168 11.79 23.74 -3.02
C SER A 168 11.53 25.02 -2.25
N GLY A 169 10.63 25.00 -1.28
CA GLY A 169 10.39 26.15 -0.41
C GLY A 169 9.09 26.06 0.38
N ASN A 170 9.21 25.76 1.67
CA ASN A 170 8.29 26.26 2.68
C ASN A 170 9.06 27.36 3.44
N ASN A 171 9.07 28.57 2.92
CA ASN A 171 9.33 29.75 3.74
C ASN A 171 8.09 30.02 4.61
N ALA A 172 8.28 30.58 5.81
CA ALA A 172 7.24 30.79 6.82
C ALA A 172 6.04 31.66 6.35
N ALA A 173 6.11 32.23 5.14
CA ALA A 173 5.04 32.99 4.48
C ALA A 173 4.12 32.13 3.58
N GLY A 174 4.40 30.83 3.39
CA GLY A 174 3.50 29.92 2.67
C GLY A 174 3.50 30.03 1.14
N GLU A 175 4.47 30.72 0.54
CA GLU A 175 4.57 30.90 -0.92
C GLU A 175 5.36 29.75 -1.57
N GLY A 176 4.65 28.69 -1.96
CA GLY A 176 5.20 27.63 -2.81
C GLY A 176 4.52 27.61 -4.18
N THR A 177 5.30 27.47 -5.26
CA THR A 177 4.81 27.32 -6.64
C THR A 177 4.48 25.85 -7.00
N GLY A 178 4.32 24.98 -6.01
CA GLY A 178 4.11 23.55 -6.22
C GLY A 178 2.73 23.28 -6.84
N VAL A 179 2.69 22.38 -7.82
CA VAL A 179 1.42 21.88 -8.36
C VAL A 179 0.94 20.74 -7.46
N ALA A 180 -0.29 20.83 -6.96
CA ALA A 180 -0.89 19.73 -6.21
C ALA A 180 -1.09 18.51 -7.12
N ALA A 181 -0.88 17.31 -6.58
CA ALA A 181 -1.26 16.09 -7.29
C ALA A 181 -2.78 16.10 -7.52
N SER A 182 -3.21 15.59 -8.67
CA SER A 182 -4.63 15.40 -8.97
C SER A 182 -5.33 14.59 -7.88
N GLU A 183 -6.65 14.81 -7.70
CA GLU A 183 -7.45 14.05 -6.75
C GLU A 183 -7.35 12.53 -6.98
N LEU A 184 -7.24 12.11 -8.24
CA LEU A 184 -7.07 10.70 -8.60
C LEU A 184 -5.75 10.13 -8.05
N ARG A 185 -4.62 10.82 -8.25
CA ARG A 185 -3.31 10.43 -7.69
C ARG A 185 -3.28 10.53 -6.17
N SER A 186 -3.92 11.55 -5.60
CA SER A 186 -4.09 11.74 -4.16
C SER A 186 -4.86 10.58 -3.52
N SER A 187 -5.88 10.05 -4.20
CA SER A 187 -6.69 8.93 -3.73
C SER A 187 -5.87 7.65 -3.56
N CYS A 188 -4.87 7.39 -4.40
CA CYS A 188 -3.96 6.24 -4.24
C CYS A 188 -3.21 6.27 -2.90
N ARG A 189 -2.81 7.46 -2.44
CA ARG A 189 -2.20 7.61 -1.10
C ARG A 189 -3.22 7.31 0.00
N ALA A 190 -4.45 7.79 -0.15
CA ALA A 190 -5.53 7.50 0.80
C ALA A 190 -5.82 6.00 0.89
N MET A 191 -5.85 5.28 -0.25
CA MET A 191 -5.99 3.84 -0.31
C MET A 191 -4.89 3.12 0.49
N GLY A 192 -3.62 3.47 0.29
CA GLY A 192 -2.53 2.77 1.01
C GLY A 192 -2.52 3.06 2.51
N LEU A 193 -2.84 4.30 2.91
CA LEU A 193 -3.01 4.65 4.31
C LEU A 193 -4.19 3.92 4.94
N PHE A 194 -5.31 3.79 4.22
CA PHE A 194 -6.45 3.01 4.68
C PHE A 194 -6.10 1.53 4.85
N GLY A 195 -5.40 0.92 3.87
CA GLY A 195 -4.86 -0.43 3.99
C GLY A 195 -4.02 -0.61 5.25
N ASN A 196 -3.17 0.36 5.61
CA ASN A 196 -2.41 0.32 6.88
C ASN A 196 -3.33 0.39 8.12
N THR A 197 -4.43 1.12 8.06
CA THR A 197 -5.35 1.19 9.21
C THR A 197 -6.12 -0.10 9.44
N VAL A 198 -6.50 -0.81 8.38
CA VAL A 198 -7.42 -1.96 8.48
C VAL A 198 -6.76 -3.33 8.38
N LEU A 199 -5.58 -3.42 7.77
CA LEU A 199 -4.90 -4.69 7.46
C LEU A 199 -3.53 -4.84 8.15
N GLN A 200 -3.09 -3.88 8.96
CA GLN A 200 -1.91 -4.04 9.78
C GLN A 200 -2.32 -4.63 11.14
N SER A 201 -1.58 -5.66 11.57
CA SER A 201 -1.75 -6.23 12.91
C SER A 201 -1.41 -5.19 13.97
N GLU A 202 -2.10 -5.23 15.11
CA GLU A 202 -1.69 -4.46 16.30
C GLU A 202 -0.68 -5.25 17.15
N ASN A 203 -0.72 -6.58 17.09
CA ASN A 203 0.14 -7.46 17.89
C ASN A 203 1.53 -7.63 17.29
N ASP A 204 1.64 -7.48 15.97
CA ASP A 204 2.91 -7.46 15.26
C ASP A 204 3.13 -6.05 14.74
N ASN A 205 4.14 -5.36 15.25
CA ASN A 205 4.61 -4.07 14.71
C ASN A 205 5.09 -4.19 13.23
N ALA A 206 5.06 -5.39 12.65
CA ALA A 206 5.46 -5.68 11.29
C ALA A 206 4.31 -5.53 10.29
N THR A 207 4.66 -5.08 9.10
CA THR A 207 3.76 -5.04 7.95
C THR A 207 3.37 -6.46 7.53
N THR A 208 2.06 -6.76 7.60
CA THR A 208 1.50 -8.08 7.27
C THR A 208 1.55 -8.35 5.77
N ALA A 209 1.52 -9.63 5.37
CA ALA A 209 1.58 -10.01 3.96
C ALA A 209 0.43 -9.39 3.14
N ILE A 210 -0.80 -9.38 3.68
CA ILE A 210 -1.97 -8.79 3.03
C ILE A 210 -1.87 -7.26 2.94
N ASN A 211 -1.29 -6.59 3.95
CA ASN A 211 -1.03 -5.16 3.87
C ASN A 211 0.00 -4.83 2.78
N LEU A 212 1.11 -5.57 2.71
CA LEU A 212 2.10 -5.42 1.65
C LEU A 212 1.50 -5.68 0.27
N LEU A 213 0.59 -6.67 0.17
CA LEU A 213 -0.14 -6.95 -1.06
C LEU A 213 -1.00 -5.76 -1.48
N THR A 214 -1.74 -5.13 -0.56
CA THR A 214 -2.50 -3.92 -0.91
C THR A 214 -1.63 -2.76 -1.37
N ARG A 215 -0.44 -2.56 -0.79
CA ARG A 215 0.53 -1.56 -1.26
C ARG A 215 1.02 -1.87 -2.67
N HIS A 216 1.29 -3.13 -2.97
CA HIS A 216 1.68 -3.58 -4.32
C HIS A 216 0.58 -3.30 -5.34
N LEU A 217 -0.68 -3.63 -5.03
CA LEU A 217 -1.81 -3.37 -5.92
C LEU A 217 -1.97 -1.86 -6.21
N ILE A 218 -1.78 -1.02 -5.19
CA ILE A 218 -1.83 0.44 -5.37
C ILE A 218 -0.64 0.96 -6.17
N ASN A 219 0.57 0.40 -5.97
CA ASN A 219 1.73 0.75 -6.78
C ASN A 219 1.48 0.39 -8.26
N GLU A 220 0.97 -0.81 -8.53
CA GLU A 220 0.63 -1.23 -9.89
C GLU A 220 -0.47 -0.35 -10.49
N LEU A 221 -1.52 0.01 -9.73
CA LEU A 221 -2.49 1.03 -10.15
C LEU A 221 -1.80 2.36 -10.52
N TYR A 222 -0.91 2.85 -9.66
CA TYR A 222 -0.19 4.10 -9.89
C TYR A 222 0.68 4.03 -11.16
N PHE A 223 1.27 2.88 -11.44
CA PHE A 223 2.03 2.67 -12.67
C PHE A 223 1.12 2.52 -13.90
N THR A 224 -0.07 1.92 -13.79
CA THR A 224 -1.02 1.91 -14.92
C THR A 224 -1.49 3.31 -15.29
N MET A 225 -1.58 4.22 -14.32
CA MET A 225 -1.81 5.64 -14.59
C MET A 225 -0.63 6.29 -15.33
N ASP A 226 0.61 5.88 -15.05
CA ASP A 226 1.79 6.36 -15.80
C ASP A 226 1.78 5.83 -17.25
N ASP A 227 1.44 4.55 -17.43
CA ASP A 227 1.30 3.95 -18.76
C ASP A 227 0.22 4.69 -19.59
N ALA A 228 -0.91 5.02 -18.96
CA ALA A 228 -1.98 5.77 -19.62
C ALA A 228 -1.58 7.21 -19.97
N ALA A 229 -0.82 7.87 -19.09
CA ALA A 229 -0.28 9.20 -19.37
C ALA A 229 0.72 9.17 -20.55
N ALA A 230 1.58 8.16 -20.62
CA ALA A 230 2.49 7.96 -21.74
C ALA A 230 1.73 7.67 -23.05
N ALA A 231 0.71 6.80 -22.98
CA ALA A 231 -0.16 6.51 -24.11
C ALA A 231 -0.89 7.78 -24.61
N ALA A 232 -1.36 8.64 -23.71
CA ALA A 232 -2.00 9.91 -24.05
C ALA A 232 -1.03 10.88 -24.76
N GLN A 233 0.25 10.94 -24.34
CA GLN A 233 1.28 11.73 -25.02
C GLN A 233 1.53 11.25 -26.46
N SER A 234 1.52 9.93 -26.67
CA SER A 234 1.61 9.31 -27.98
C SER A 234 0.28 9.26 -28.75
N LYS A 235 -0.82 9.75 -28.15
CA LYS A 235 -2.20 9.65 -28.66
C LYS A 235 -2.61 8.21 -29.01
N ASP A 236 -2.06 7.23 -28.31
CA ASP A 236 -2.37 5.81 -28.48
C ASP A 236 -3.58 5.43 -27.63
N GLN A 237 -4.75 5.43 -28.26
CA GLN A 237 -6.00 5.12 -27.58
C GLN A 237 -6.08 3.65 -27.14
N VAL A 238 -5.49 2.71 -27.88
CA VAL A 238 -5.54 1.28 -27.52
C VAL A 238 -4.71 1.05 -26.26
N ALA A 239 -3.49 1.58 -26.20
CA ALA A 239 -2.65 1.48 -25.02
C ALA A 239 -3.27 2.19 -23.81
N ALA A 240 -3.89 3.36 -23.99
CA ALA A 240 -4.58 4.07 -22.91
C ALA A 240 -5.76 3.26 -22.34
N LYS A 241 -6.58 2.64 -23.20
CA LYS A 241 -7.69 1.76 -22.78
C LYS A 241 -7.20 0.52 -22.04
N GLN A 242 -6.13 -0.11 -22.52
CA GLN A 242 -5.51 -1.26 -21.84
C GLN A 242 -4.94 -0.87 -20.48
N ALA A 243 -4.30 0.29 -20.37
CA ALA A 243 -3.79 0.80 -19.10
C ALA A 243 -4.94 1.08 -18.11
N TRP A 244 -6.04 1.69 -18.56
CA TRP A 244 -7.23 1.90 -17.73
C TRP A 244 -7.84 0.58 -17.24
N THR A 245 -7.98 -0.40 -18.14
CA THR A 245 -8.56 -1.71 -17.81
C THR A 245 -7.72 -2.42 -16.75
N ARG A 246 -6.39 -2.49 -16.94
CA ARG A 246 -5.48 -3.05 -15.94
C ARG A 246 -5.58 -2.33 -14.59
N GLY A 247 -5.63 -0.99 -14.59
CA GLY A 247 -5.74 -0.23 -13.36
C GLY A 247 -7.07 -0.47 -12.63
N ARG A 248 -8.19 -0.60 -13.34
CA ARG A 248 -9.48 -1.02 -12.77
C ARG A 248 -9.37 -2.38 -12.09
N ASP A 249 -8.70 -3.35 -12.71
CA ASP A 249 -8.57 -4.70 -12.15
C ASP A 249 -7.73 -4.68 -10.86
N TYR A 250 -6.66 -3.87 -10.82
CA TYR A 250 -5.90 -3.61 -9.59
C TYR A 250 -6.74 -2.93 -8.51
N ILE A 251 -7.58 -1.94 -8.86
CA ILE A 251 -8.52 -1.32 -7.91
C ILE A 251 -9.48 -2.38 -7.35
N ASN A 252 -10.11 -3.17 -8.20
CA ASN A 252 -11.13 -4.14 -7.78
C ASN A 252 -10.57 -5.20 -6.84
N GLU A 253 -9.33 -5.66 -7.07
CA GLU A 253 -8.67 -6.60 -6.16
C GLU A 253 -8.22 -5.93 -4.86
N TYR A 254 -7.76 -4.67 -4.91
CA TYR A 254 -7.50 -3.90 -3.69
C TYR A 254 -8.79 -3.74 -2.85
N LEU A 255 -9.90 -3.35 -3.48
CA LEU A 255 -11.20 -3.18 -2.81
C LEU A 255 -11.71 -4.50 -2.23
N TYR A 256 -11.51 -5.62 -2.92
CA TYR A 256 -11.81 -6.93 -2.37
C TYR A 256 -11.11 -7.14 -1.01
N LEU A 257 -9.78 -6.94 -0.95
CA LEU A 257 -8.99 -7.17 0.27
C LEU A 257 -9.37 -6.22 1.41
N VAL A 258 -9.53 -4.92 1.15
CA VAL A 258 -9.84 -3.95 2.21
C VAL A 258 -11.31 -3.98 2.66
N ASN A 259 -12.21 -4.58 1.88
CA ASN A 259 -13.59 -4.82 2.28
C ASN A 259 -13.75 -5.99 3.24
N LEU A 260 -12.79 -6.93 3.29
CA LEU A 260 -12.85 -8.06 4.21
C LEU A 260 -12.90 -7.63 5.70
N PRO A 261 -12.08 -6.67 6.17
CA PRO A 261 -12.16 -6.18 7.55
C PRO A 261 -13.30 -5.17 7.80
N ILE A 262 -14.10 -4.78 6.80
CA ILE A 262 -15.21 -3.83 6.98
C ILE A 262 -16.47 -4.60 7.39
N SER A 263 -16.89 -4.39 8.63
CA SER A 263 -18.16 -4.88 9.18
C SER A 263 -19.17 -3.74 9.28
N ALA A 264 -20.45 -4.06 9.56
CA ALA A 264 -21.49 -3.05 9.76
C ALA A 264 -21.19 -2.04 10.90
N LYS A 265 -20.27 -2.36 11.82
CA LYS A 265 -19.81 -1.42 12.87
C LYS A 265 -18.72 -0.46 12.39
N VAL A 266 -18.08 -0.75 11.26
CA VAL A 266 -16.98 0.04 10.68
C VAL A 266 -17.51 0.98 9.62
N GLY A 267 -18.35 0.48 8.70
CA GLY A 267 -18.92 1.24 7.60
C GLY A 267 -19.46 0.34 6.50
N ASP A 268 -19.83 0.96 5.38
CA ASP A 268 -20.25 0.25 4.17
C ASP A 268 -19.04 -0.23 3.37
N LYS A 269 -19.22 -1.33 2.64
CA LYS A 269 -18.16 -1.83 1.75
C LYS A 269 -18.04 -0.91 0.54
N PHE A 270 -16.81 -0.70 0.08
CA PHE A 270 -16.56 0.03 -1.17
C PHE A 270 -17.08 -0.78 -2.37
N ALA A 271 -17.78 -0.10 -3.27
CA ALA A 271 -18.28 -0.71 -4.50
C ALA A 271 -17.14 -0.98 -5.49
N LYS A 272 -17.18 -2.15 -6.14
CA LYS A 272 -16.29 -2.46 -7.25
C LYS A 272 -16.64 -1.63 -8.48
N LEU A 273 -15.65 -1.47 -9.36
CA LEU A 273 -15.81 -0.82 -10.65
C LEU A 273 -16.26 -1.87 -11.67
N GLU A 274 -17.46 -1.69 -12.23
CA GLU A 274 -18.12 -2.67 -13.13
C GLU A 274 -18.01 -2.32 -14.61
N ALA A 275 -17.43 -1.17 -14.96
CA ALA A 275 -17.43 -0.67 -16.33
C ALA A 275 -16.21 -1.15 -17.14
N ASP A 276 -16.42 -1.52 -18.41
CA ASP A 276 -15.38 -1.61 -19.46
C ASP A 276 -15.28 -0.28 -20.23
N ILE A 277 -14.25 -0.10 -21.08
CA ILE A 277 -14.00 1.15 -21.83
C ILE A 277 -13.87 0.91 -23.34
#